data_AF-A0A1X6ZQ99-F1
#
_entry.id   AF-A0A1X6ZQ99-F1
#
_cell.length_a   1.000
_cell.length_b   1.000
_cell.length_c   1.000
_cell.angle_alpha   90.00
_cell.angle_beta   90.00
_cell.angle_gamma   90.00
#
_symmetry.space_group_name_H-M   'P 1'
#
loop_
_entity.id
_entity.type
_entity.pdbx_description
1 polymer ?
#
loop_
_entity_poly.entity_id
_entity_poly.type
_entity_poly.pdbx_seq_one_letter_code
_entity_poly.pdbx_strand_id
1 'polypeptide(L)'
;MAKAVPAQGYAIHWVEDWASHLDPLLSNALLDAGFPWYRPDCAAQPDECRCENFLFSDAIFEILILLFTDKARPLAFDADDDLIGKRLCRPAGSFAHDLDRSGRRWLSEAKITLEQPRSVAQCFDLLIQGRVDAVAINEFTGRTALKELTLKDQVESVQTRPLSIQGLHVVVHKSHPQGEAIIALFNQGLAGIKADGTYQHIPLKNSPDRSKGQDQQNIVPLKRHSGSTVCQLACDENSVPSFRGDFGVAEFFNRISRSWKAT
;
A
#
# COMPACT_ATOMS: atom_id res chain seq x y z
N MET A 1 4.68 -6.52 -27.03
CA MET A 1 4.58 -6.99 -25.62
C MET A 1 3.49 -8.06 -25.50
N ALA A 2 3.66 -9.22 -26.15
CA ALA A 2 2.63 -10.25 -26.23
C ALA A 2 2.63 -11.24 -25.04
N LYS A 3 3.61 -11.15 -24.14
CA LYS A 3 3.83 -12.17 -23.09
C LYS A 3 3.00 -11.98 -21.83
N ALA A 4 2.41 -10.80 -21.62
CA ALA A 4 1.65 -10.51 -20.40
C ALA A 4 0.14 -10.49 -20.63
N VAL A 5 -0.33 -10.36 -21.88
CA VAL A 5 -1.77 -10.30 -22.19
C VAL A 5 -2.39 -11.70 -22.06
N PRO A 6 -3.34 -11.92 -21.13
CA PRO A 6 -4.03 -13.19 -21.03
C PRO A 6 -4.80 -13.47 -22.31
N ALA A 7 -4.72 -14.70 -22.82
CA ALA A 7 -5.39 -15.12 -24.06
C ALA A 7 -6.92 -14.93 -24.02
N GLN A 8 -7.49 -14.92 -22.82
CA GLN A 8 -8.91 -14.71 -22.51
C GLN A 8 -9.33 -13.23 -22.43
N GLY A 9 -8.39 -12.29 -22.63
CA GLY A 9 -8.63 -10.85 -22.45
C GLY A 9 -8.69 -10.45 -20.97
N TYR A 10 -8.75 -9.14 -20.71
CA TYR A 10 -8.88 -8.59 -19.35
C TYR A 10 -9.59 -7.23 -19.37
N ALA A 11 -10.20 -6.87 -18.25
CA ALA A 11 -10.72 -5.54 -17.97
C ALA A 11 -10.13 -5.02 -16.66
N ILE A 12 -9.92 -3.70 -16.57
CA ILE A 12 -9.46 -3.05 -15.33
C ILE A 12 -10.51 -2.05 -14.91
N HIS A 13 -10.97 -2.18 -13.66
CA HIS A 13 -11.94 -1.31 -13.03
C HIS A 13 -11.27 -0.50 -11.93
N TRP A 14 -11.57 0.81 -11.90
CA TRP A 14 -11.11 1.71 -10.85
C TRP A 14 -12.19 1.84 -9.79
N VAL A 15 -11.89 1.39 -8.57
CA VAL A 15 -12.80 1.49 -7.42
C VAL A 15 -12.10 2.26 -6.31
N GLU A 16 -12.61 3.45 -6.01
CA GLU A 16 -12.00 4.37 -5.02
C GLU A 16 -12.21 3.93 -3.55
N ASP A 17 -13.18 3.03 -3.33
CA ASP A 17 -13.41 2.42 -2.02
C ASP A 17 -12.51 1.20 -1.84
N TRP A 18 -11.39 1.40 -1.17
CA TRP A 18 -10.33 0.40 -1.05
C TRP A 18 -10.80 -0.85 -0.31
N ALA A 19 -11.44 -0.67 0.85
CA ALA A 19 -12.03 -1.75 1.64
C ALA A 19 -12.94 -2.65 0.79
N SER A 20 -13.74 -2.02 -0.10
CA SER A 20 -14.66 -2.73 -0.97
C SER A 20 -14.01 -3.74 -1.91
N HIS A 21 -12.70 -3.61 -2.21
CA HIS A 21 -12.02 -4.59 -3.06
C HIS A 21 -12.03 -5.95 -2.39
N LEU A 22 -11.69 -6.07 -1.11
CA LEU A 22 -11.67 -7.36 -0.43
C LEU A 22 -13.09 -7.91 -0.23
N ASP A 23 -13.97 -7.07 0.30
CA ASP A 23 -15.40 -7.38 0.50
C ASP A 23 -16.23 -6.12 0.21
N PRO A 24 -17.24 -6.16 -0.69
CA PRO A 24 -17.86 -7.35 -1.26
C PRO A 24 -17.28 -7.81 -2.61
N LEU A 25 -16.33 -7.08 -3.21
CA LEU A 25 -16.03 -7.29 -4.63
C LEU A 25 -15.35 -8.63 -4.90
N LEU A 26 -14.26 -8.95 -4.20
CA LEU A 26 -13.55 -10.22 -4.38
C LEU A 26 -14.22 -11.37 -3.66
N SER A 27 -14.73 -11.16 -2.44
CA SER A 27 -15.43 -12.19 -1.66
C SER A 27 -16.65 -12.77 -2.39
N ASN A 28 -17.38 -11.95 -3.15
CA ASN A 28 -18.54 -12.36 -3.95
C ASN A 28 -18.23 -12.58 -5.44
N ALA A 29 -16.94 -12.64 -5.81
CA ALA A 29 -16.48 -12.84 -7.19
C ALA A 29 -17.11 -11.85 -8.21
N LEU A 30 -17.33 -10.60 -7.79
CA LEU A 30 -17.74 -9.50 -8.68
C LEU A 30 -16.57 -8.97 -9.51
N LEU A 31 -15.35 -9.16 -9.01
CA LEU A 31 -14.08 -8.99 -9.73
C LEU A 31 -13.21 -10.22 -9.47
N ASP A 32 -12.31 -10.53 -10.42
CA ASP A 32 -11.45 -11.71 -10.33
C ASP A 32 -10.25 -11.49 -9.40
N ALA A 33 -9.70 -10.27 -9.37
CA ALA A 33 -8.49 -9.91 -8.65
C ALA A 33 -8.49 -8.44 -8.22
N GLY A 34 -7.84 -8.14 -7.09
CA GLY A 34 -7.64 -6.79 -6.58
C GLY A 34 -6.16 -6.48 -6.42
N PHE A 35 -5.77 -5.23 -6.61
CA PHE A 35 -4.41 -4.76 -6.38
C PHE A 35 -4.39 -3.24 -6.25
N PRO A 36 -3.34 -2.66 -5.63
CA PRO A 36 -2.28 -3.33 -4.88
C PRO A 36 -2.63 -3.59 -3.41
N TRP A 37 -2.28 -4.74 -2.85
CA TRP A 37 -2.52 -5.05 -1.43
C TRP A 37 -1.25 -5.46 -0.70
N TYR A 38 -1.10 -5.01 0.55
CA TYR A 38 -0.06 -5.53 1.44
C TYR A 38 -0.38 -6.97 1.82
N ARG A 39 0.65 -7.82 1.81
CA ARG A 39 0.58 -9.18 2.35
C ARG A 39 1.04 -9.15 3.82
N PRO A 40 0.21 -9.58 4.77
CA PRO A 40 0.63 -9.71 6.15
C PRO A 40 1.60 -10.86 6.38
N ASP A 41 2.10 -11.00 7.61
CA ASP A 41 2.91 -12.14 8.01
C ASP A 41 2.04 -13.39 8.24
N CYS A 42 1.55 -13.98 7.14
CA CYS A 42 0.68 -15.16 7.16
C CYS A 42 1.35 -16.42 7.71
N ALA A 43 2.68 -16.41 7.89
CA ALA A 43 3.38 -17.51 8.55
C ALA A 43 3.26 -17.40 10.08
N ALA A 44 3.31 -16.18 10.62
CA ALA A 44 3.15 -15.92 12.04
C ALA A 44 1.67 -15.77 12.46
N GLN A 45 0.81 -15.29 11.56
CA GLN A 45 -0.61 -15.00 11.81
C GLN A 45 -1.48 -15.60 10.69
N PRO A 46 -1.57 -16.94 10.59
CA PRO A 46 -2.34 -17.58 9.53
C PRO A 46 -3.84 -17.26 9.58
N ASP A 47 -4.36 -16.98 10.78
CA ASP A 47 -5.78 -16.72 11.05
C ASP A 47 -6.19 -15.25 10.85
N GLU A 48 -5.27 -14.34 10.48
CA GLU A 48 -5.69 -12.99 10.07
C GLU A 48 -6.56 -13.10 8.82
N CYS A 49 -7.68 -12.35 8.76
CA CYS A 49 -8.65 -12.43 7.65
C CYS A 49 -7.98 -12.52 6.26
N ARG A 50 -7.01 -11.65 5.99
CA ARG A 50 -6.35 -11.60 4.67
C ARG A 50 -5.57 -12.88 4.37
N CYS A 51 -4.90 -13.44 5.36
CA CYS A 51 -4.15 -14.69 5.24
C CYS A 51 -5.07 -15.90 5.10
N GLU A 52 -6.17 -15.89 5.84
CA GLU A 52 -7.17 -16.95 5.81
C GLU A 52 -7.93 -16.97 4.47
N ASN A 53 -8.30 -15.81 3.92
CA ASN A 53 -9.28 -15.73 2.83
C ASN A 53 -8.71 -15.41 1.44
N PHE A 54 -7.46 -14.95 1.32
CA PHE A 54 -6.91 -14.50 0.04
C PHE A 54 -5.64 -15.25 -0.37
N LEU A 55 -5.48 -15.42 -1.67
CA LEU A 55 -4.24 -15.80 -2.34
C LEU A 55 -3.47 -14.53 -2.72
N PHE A 56 -2.15 -14.59 -2.68
CA PHE A 56 -1.27 -13.46 -2.99
C PHE A 56 -0.31 -13.83 -4.13
N SER A 57 -0.12 -12.91 -5.05
CA SER A 57 0.95 -13.00 -6.05
C SER A 57 2.33 -12.80 -5.42
N ASP A 58 3.37 -12.97 -6.22
CA ASP A 58 4.67 -12.37 -5.92
C ASP A 58 4.54 -10.84 -5.83
N ALA A 59 5.43 -10.19 -5.09
CA ALA A 59 5.41 -8.73 -4.96
C ALA A 59 5.62 -8.07 -6.34
N ILE A 60 4.63 -7.29 -6.75
CA ILE A 60 4.68 -6.48 -7.96
C ILE A 60 5.66 -5.34 -7.74
N PHE A 61 5.59 -4.70 -6.58
CA PHE A 61 6.41 -3.54 -6.20
C PHE A 61 6.68 -3.57 -4.70
N GLU A 62 7.80 -3.01 -4.27
CA GLU A 62 8.15 -2.86 -2.86
C GLU A 62 8.14 -1.39 -2.47
N ILE A 63 7.53 -1.09 -1.34
CA ILE A 63 7.46 0.25 -0.78
C ILE A 63 8.28 0.28 0.51
N LEU A 64 9.12 1.31 0.65
CA LEU A 64 9.81 1.61 1.89
C LEU A 64 8.87 2.34 2.84
N ILE A 65 8.81 1.86 4.08
CA ILE A 65 8.25 2.60 5.20
C ILE A 65 9.41 3.27 5.91
N LEU A 66 9.36 4.60 5.98
CA LEU A 66 10.42 5.41 6.57
C LEU A 66 9.94 6.04 7.87
N LEU A 67 10.92 6.40 8.69
CA LEU A 67 10.72 7.30 9.82
C LEU A 67 11.05 8.71 9.37
N PHE A 68 10.13 9.64 9.56
CA PHE A 68 10.35 11.07 9.37
C PHE A 68 10.48 11.73 10.73
N THR A 69 11.56 12.48 10.95
CA THR A 69 11.92 13.11 12.22
C THR A 69 12.16 14.61 12.05
N ASP A 70 11.95 15.37 13.12
CA ASP A 70 12.36 16.78 13.17
C ASP A 70 13.89 16.86 13.20
N LYS A 71 14.49 17.67 12.33
CA LYS A 71 15.95 17.88 12.27
C LYS A 71 16.53 18.48 13.56
N ALA A 72 15.72 19.23 14.30
CA ALA A 72 16.12 19.78 15.61
C ALA A 72 16.11 18.71 16.72
N ARG A 73 15.44 17.57 16.51
CA ARG A 73 15.35 16.44 17.43
C ARG A 73 15.56 15.13 16.66
N PRO A 74 16.78 14.87 16.17
CA PRO A 74 17.04 13.72 15.33
C PRO A 74 16.79 12.41 16.09
N LEU A 75 16.27 11.42 15.36
CA LEU A 75 16.05 10.06 15.83
C LEU A 75 17.05 9.12 15.16
N ALA A 76 17.84 8.41 15.95
CA ALA A 76 18.66 7.29 15.46
C ALA A 76 17.79 6.04 15.30
N PHE A 77 18.07 5.25 14.27
CA PHE A 77 17.39 3.99 14.02
C PHE A 77 18.34 3.03 13.29
N ASP A 78 19.26 2.43 14.03
CA ASP A 78 20.21 1.44 13.51
C ASP A 78 19.69 0.01 13.78
N ALA A 79 18.97 -0.15 14.90
CA ALA A 79 18.33 -1.39 15.31
C ALA A 79 16.89 -1.17 15.81
N ASP A 80 16.11 -2.25 15.89
CA ASP A 80 14.72 -2.19 16.35
C ASP A 80 14.60 -1.70 17.81
N ASP A 81 15.62 -1.95 18.64
CA ASP A 81 15.65 -1.54 20.05
C ASP A 81 15.73 -0.01 20.21
N ASP A 82 16.21 0.73 19.21
CA ASP A 82 16.30 2.19 19.26
C ASP A 82 14.92 2.87 19.33
N LEU A 83 13.86 2.16 18.90
CA LEU A 83 12.50 2.66 18.98
C LEU A 83 11.80 2.31 20.29
N ILE A 84 12.38 1.48 21.17
CA ILE A 84 11.76 1.15 22.45
C ILE A 84 11.55 2.43 23.29
N GLY A 85 10.34 2.61 23.78
CA GLY A 85 9.90 3.79 24.52
C GLY A 85 9.60 5.03 23.65
N LYS A 86 9.78 4.96 22.33
CA LYS A 86 9.46 6.08 21.42
C LYS A 86 7.97 6.16 21.12
N ARG A 87 7.56 7.35 20.71
CA ARG A 87 6.22 7.68 20.22
C ARG A 87 6.27 7.81 18.71
N LEU A 88 5.61 6.92 18.00
CA LEU A 88 5.47 6.98 16.55
C LEU A 88 4.09 7.55 16.18
N CYS A 89 3.97 8.13 14.99
CA CYS A 89 2.68 8.53 14.43
C CYS A 89 2.39 7.85 13.10
N ARG A 90 1.17 7.35 12.95
CA ARG A 90 0.57 6.92 11.68
C ARG A 90 -0.86 7.37 11.64
N PRO A 91 -1.40 7.92 10.53
CA PRO A 91 -2.81 8.27 10.51
C PRO A 91 -3.68 7.03 10.78
N ALA A 92 -4.83 7.25 11.43
CA ALA A 92 -5.82 6.22 11.69
C ALA A 92 -6.18 5.48 10.39
N GLY A 93 -6.30 4.16 10.52
CA GLY A 93 -6.43 3.27 9.38
C GLY A 93 -5.13 3.05 8.60
N SER A 94 -3.95 3.35 9.13
CA SER A 94 -2.75 2.76 8.55
C SER A 94 -2.63 1.31 8.99
N PHE A 95 -2.11 0.45 8.10
CA PHE A 95 -1.71 -0.89 8.51
C PHE A 95 -0.67 -0.82 9.65
N ALA A 96 -0.68 -1.83 10.51
CA ALA A 96 0.18 -1.91 11.69
C ALA A 96 1.00 -3.21 11.75
N HIS A 97 0.79 -4.14 10.81
CA HIS A 97 1.43 -5.48 10.83
C HIS A 97 2.96 -5.43 10.77
N ASP A 98 3.57 -4.38 10.22
CA ASP A 98 5.02 -4.21 10.18
C ASP A 98 5.64 -3.71 11.49
N LEU A 99 4.80 -3.24 12.42
CA LEU A 99 5.16 -2.91 13.81
C LEU A 99 4.93 -4.11 14.75
N ASP A 100 4.19 -5.13 14.29
CA ASP A 100 3.81 -6.29 15.09
C ASP A 100 3.83 -7.61 14.30
N ARG A 101 5.04 -8.08 14.00
CA ARG A 101 5.34 -9.29 13.22
C ARG A 101 6.34 -10.20 13.92
N SER A 102 6.68 -11.35 13.33
CA SER A 102 7.73 -12.21 13.87
C SER A 102 9.04 -11.44 14.05
N GLY A 103 9.60 -11.49 15.27
CA GLY A 103 10.81 -10.75 15.65
C GLY A 103 10.61 -9.28 16.03
N ARG A 104 9.41 -8.71 15.87
CA ARG A 104 9.09 -7.32 16.25
C ARG A 104 7.67 -7.23 16.81
N ARG A 105 7.55 -7.09 18.13
CA ARG A 105 6.27 -7.01 18.86
C ARG A 105 6.08 -5.65 19.52
N TRP A 106 6.16 -4.57 18.74
CA TRP A 106 6.17 -3.23 19.35
C TRP A 106 4.82 -2.79 19.89
N LEU A 107 3.73 -3.22 19.26
CA LEU A 107 2.37 -2.85 19.67
C LEU A 107 1.81 -3.83 20.71
N SER A 108 1.76 -5.12 20.41
CA SER A 108 1.25 -6.15 21.33
C SER A 108 1.98 -6.21 22.68
N GLU A 109 3.28 -5.92 22.73
CA GLU A 109 4.06 -5.86 23.98
C GLU A 109 4.23 -4.42 24.50
N ALA A 110 3.51 -3.44 23.95
CA ALA A 110 3.53 -2.04 24.37
C ALA A 110 4.95 -1.42 24.47
N LYS A 111 5.86 -1.82 23.57
CA LYS A 111 7.24 -1.30 23.53
C LYS A 111 7.33 0.10 22.95
N ILE A 112 6.34 0.53 22.17
CA ILE A 112 6.23 1.88 21.60
C ILE A 112 4.82 2.43 21.81
N THR A 113 4.67 3.76 21.73
CA THR A 113 3.35 4.40 21.67
C THR A 113 3.03 4.79 20.23
N LEU A 114 1.86 4.42 19.71
CA LEU A 114 1.44 4.78 18.35
C LEU A 114 0.28 5.79 18.40
N GLU A 115 0.55 7.02 17.99
CA GLU A 115 -0.47 8.06 17.82
C GLU A 115 -1.16 7.91 16.45
N GLN A 116 -2.50 7.93 16.46
CA GLN A 116 -3.31 7.70 15.26
C GLN A 116 -4.32 8.82 14.97
N PRO A 117 -3.85 10.03 14.59
CA PRO A 117 -4.73 11.12 14.19
C PRO A 117 -5.39 10.84 12.83
N ARG A 118 -6.34 11.68 12.39
CA ARG A 118 -7.13 11.39 11.17
C ARG A 118 -6.38 11.63 9.86
N SER A 119 -5.25 12.33 9.87
CA SER A 119 -4.53 12.68 8.64
C SER A 119 -3.02 12.68 8.81
N VAL A 120 -2.31 12.57 7.69
CA VAL A 120 -0.85 12.68 7.61
C VAL A 120 -0.38 14.05 8.09
N ALA A 121 -1.08 15.12 7.73
CA ALA A 121 -0.76 16.47 8.18
C ALA A 121 -0.77 16.59 9.71
N GLN A 122 -1.78 16.02 10.37
CA GLN A 122 -1.83 16.00 11.84
C GLN A 122 -0.66 15.22 12.47
N CYS A 123 -0.18 14.15 11.83
CA CYS A 123 1.03 13.47 12.30
C CYS A 123 2.27 14.36 12.23
N PHE A 124 2.44 15.13 11.16
CA PHE A 124 3.55 16.07 11.05
C PHE A 124 3.42 17.26 12.01
N ASP A 125 2.19 17.76 12.27
CA ASP A 125 1.96 18.77 13.30
C ASP A 125 2.41 18.27 14.69
N LEU A 126 2.05 17.03 15.04
CA LEU A 126 2.48 16.40 16.30
C LEU A 126 4.01 16.25 16.35
N LEU A 127 4.66 15.93 15.24
CA LEU A 127 6.12 15.79 15.17
C LEU A 127 6.82 17.13 15.46
N ILE A 128 6.39 18.20 14.79
CA ILE A 128 6.95 19.55 14.97
C ILE A 128 6.72 20.06 16.39
N GLN A 129 5.59 19.72 17.01
CA GLN A 129 5.30 20.04 18.41
C GLN A 129 6.08 19.18 19.42
N GLY A 130 6.88 18.21 18.97
CA GLY A 130 7.61 17.27 19.83
C GLY A 130 6.70 16.29 20.58
N ARG A 131 5.45 16.13 20.12
CA ARG A 131 4.46 15.20 20.70
C ARG A 131 4.66 13.76 20.26
N VAL A 132 5.33 13.56 19.14
CA VAL A 132 5.83 12.25 18.67
C VAL A 132 7.30 12.40 18.28
N ASP A 133 8.02 11.28 18.29
CA ASP A 133 9.45 11.24 17.98
C ASP A 133 9.68 10.97 16.49
N ALA A 134 8.76 10.28 15.81
CA ALA A 134 8.77 10.14 14.36
C ALA A 134 7.39 9.88 13.75
N VAL A 135 7.21 10.27 12.48
CA VAL A 135 6.08 9.84 11.64
C VAL A 135 6.53 8.62 10.83
N ALA A 136 5.82 7.51 10.94
CA ALA A 136 6.21 6.22 10.35
C ALA A 136 5.32 5.87 9.16
N ILE A 137 5.60 6.38 7.96
CA ILE A 137 4.72 6.20 6.78
C ILE A 137 5.51 5.82 5.54
N ASN A 138 4.81 5.43 4.47
CA ASN A 138 5.49 5.11 3.22
C ASN A 138 6.25 6.32 2.67
N GLU A 139 7.38 6.03 2.01
CA GLU A 139 8.32 7.01 1.50
C GLU A 139 7.65 8.06 0.59
N PHE A 140 6.79 7.63 -0.33
CA PHE A 140 6.15 8.54 -1.29
C PHE A 140 5.19 9.50 -0.60
N THR A 141 4.28 8.99 0.24
CA THR A 141 3.34 9.81 1.01
C THR A 141 4.07 10.79 1.91
N GLY A 142 5.13 10.34 2.61
CA GLY A 142 5.90 11.23 3.47
C GLY A 142 6.63 12.32 2.69
N ARG A 143 7.36 11.98 1.62
CA ARG A 143 8.06 12.97 0.78
C ARG A 143 7.09 13.96 0.12
N THR A 144 5.92 13.51 -0.31
CA THR A 144 4.87 14.41 -0.84
C THR A 144 4.35 15.33 0.26
N ALA A 145 4.02 14.80 1.44
CA ALA A 145 3.55 15.62 2.56
C ALA A 145 4.60 16.67 2.98
N LEU A 146 5.89 16.33 3.00
CA LEU A 146 6.95 17.32 3.26
C LEU A 146 6.97 18.45 2.23
N LYS A 147 6.68 18.15 0.97
CA LYS A 147 6.59 19.16 -0.09
C LYS A 147 5.34 20.03 0.07
N GLU A 148 4.18 19.42 0.24
CA GLU A 148 2.89 20.11 0.30
C GLU A 148 2.75 20.97 1.57
N LEU A 149 3.27 20.49 2.70
CA LEU A 149 3.25 21.19 3.98
C LEU A 149 4.46 22.13 4.15
N THR A 150 5.35 22.23 3.15
CA THR A 150 6.56 23.07 3.20
C THR A 150 7.47 22.75 4.39
N LEU A 151 7.62 21.46 4.72
CA LEU A 151 8.37 20.97 5.88
C LEU A 151 9.78 20.47 5.57
N LYS A 152 10.22 20.51 4.31
CA LYS A 152 11.54 19.98 3.88
C LYS A 152 12.74 20.55 4.63
N ASP A 153 12.64 21.77 5.12
CA ASP A 153 13.72 22.42 5.87
C ASP A 153 13.74 22.01 7.34
N GLN A 154 12.62 21.54 7.90
CA GLN A 154 12.47 21.17 9.32
C GLN A 154 12.44 19.67 9.57
N VAL A 155 12.01 18.88 8.59
CA VAL A 155 11.80 17.44 8.73
C VAL A 155 12.62 16.69 7.69
N GLU A 156 13.20 15.57 8.09
CA GLU A 156 13.92 14.66 7.22
C GLU A 156 13.50 13.21 7.46
N SER A 157 13.75 12.33 6.48
CA SER A 157 13.65 10.89 6.74
C SER A 157 14.96 10.38 7.36
N VAL A 158 14.86 9.46 8.31
CA VAL A 158 16.00 8.74 8.86
C VAL A 158 16.64 7.90 7.74
N GLN A 159 17.94 8.08 7.50
CA GLN A 159 18.63 7.55 6.31
C GLN A 159 19.35 6.21 6.55
N THR A 160 19.52 5.79 7.80
CA THR A 160 20.30 4.58 8.16
C THR A 160 19.67 3.31 7.60
N ARG A 161 18.35 3.18 7.71
CA ARG A 161 17.57 2.05 7.18
C ARG A 161 16.08 2.38 7.13
N PRO A 162 15.29 1.71 6.27
CA PRO A 162 13.83 1.77 6.36
C PRO A 162 13.34 1.08 7.63
N LEU A 163 12.21 1.54 8.16
CA LEU A 163 11.48 0.86 9.24
C LEU A 163 11.00 -0.52 8.79
N SER A 164 10.49 -0.61 7.57
CA SER A 164 10.12 -1.86 6.94
C SER A 164 10.09 -1.73 5.41
N ILE A 165 10.18 -2.86 4.71
CA ILE A 165 9.97 -2.98 3.27
C ILE A 165 8.67 -3.77 3.11
N GLN A 166 7.73 -3.22 2.35
CA GLN A 166 6.40 -3.80 2.18
C GLN A 166 6.13 -4.14 0.72
N GLY A 167 5.86 -5.41 0.46
CA GLY A 167 5.43 -5.88 -0.85
C GLY A 167 3.98 -5.49 -1.14
N LEU A 168 3.73 -5.03 -2.36
CA LEU A 168 2.41 -4.84 -2.93
C LEU A 168 2.10 -5.98 -3.91
N HIS A 169 0.95 -6.60 -3.72
CA HIS A 169 0.57 -7.85 -4.37
C HIS A 169 -0.76 -7.69 -5.12
N VAL A 170 -0.97 -8.57 -6.10
CA VAL A 170 -2.32 -8.94 -6.55
C VAL A 170 -2.88 -9.93 -5.55
N VAL A 171 -4.16 -9.75 -5.20
CA VAL A 171 -4.92 -10.66 -4.36
C VAL A 171 -6.11 -11.22 -5.10
N VAL A 172 -6.42 -12.49 -4.81
CA VAL A 172 -7.62 -13.18 -5.29
C VAL A 172 -8.25 -13.89 -4.11
N HIS A 173 -9.57 -13.80 -3.97
CA HIS A 173 -10.25 -14.51 -2.90
C HIS A 173 -10.14 -16.03 -3.11
N LYS A 174 -9.90 -16.81 -2.04
CA LYS A 174 -9.70 -18.26 -2.12
C LYS A 174 -10.93 -19.03 -2.60
N SER A 175 -12.14 -18.48 -2.44
CA SER A 175 -13.36 -19.09 -2.99
C SER A 175 -13.47 -18.95 -4.52
N HIS A 176 -12.63 -18.13 -5.16
CA HIS A 176 -12.67 -17.94 -6.60
C HIS A 176 -12.29 -19.24 -7.32
N PRO A 177 -13.13 -19.79 -8.22
CA PRO A 177 -12.91 -21.11 -8.81
C PRO A 177 -11.63 -21.20 -9.65
N GLN A 178 -11.11 -20.06 -10.10
CA GLN A 178 -9.85 -19.96 -10.86
C GLN A 178 -8.73 -19.27 -10.07
N GLY A 179 -8.88 -19.09 -8.75
CA GLY A 179 -7.98 -18.23 -7.96
C GLY A 179 -6.50 -18.60 -8.06
N GLU A 180 -6.17 -19.88 -7.90
CA GLU A 180 -4.79 -20.37 -8.06
C GLU A 180 -4.26 -20.17 -9.48
N ALA A 181 -5.10 -20.42 -10.49
CA ALA A 181 -4.73 -20.25 -11.89
C ALA A 181 -4.45 -18.77 -12.24
N ILE A 182 -5.24 -17.84 -11.69
CA ILE A 182 -5.04 -16.39 -11.87
C ILE A 182 -3.71 -15.96 -11.25
N ILE A 183 -3.42 -16.37 -10.01
CA ILE A 183 -2.16 -16.05 -9.33
C ILE A 183 -0.96 -16.64 -10.08
N ALA A 184 -1.05 -17.91 -10.50
CA ALA A 184 0.02 -18.57 -11.26
C ALA A 184 0.30 -17.86 -12.59
N LEU A 185 -0.76 -17.52 -13.34
CA LEU A 185 -0.66 -16.78 -14.60
C LEU A 185 -0.02 -15.40 -14.38
N PHE A 186 -0.45 -14.68 -13.36
CA PHE A 186 0.11 -13.37 -13.02
C PHE A 186 1.60 -13.47 -12.66
N ASN A 187 1.98 -14.42 -11.80
CA ASN A 187 3.37 -14.62 -11.40
C ASN A 187 4.27 -15.01 -12.58
N GLN A 188 3.78 -15.86 -13.48
CA GLN A 188 4.49 -16.20 -14.70
C GLN A 188 4.74 -14.95 -15.58
N GLY A 189 3.72 -14.11 -15.76
CA GLY A 189 3.85 -12.85 -16.48
C GLY A 189 4.83 -11.89 -15.80
N LEU A 190 4.74 -11.73 -14.48
CA LEU A 190 5.61 -10.87 -13.67
C LEU A 190 7.08 -11.34 -13.76
N ALA A 191 7.33 -12.64 -13.63
CA ALA A 191 8.66 -13.21 -13.78
C ALA A 191 9.23 -12.96 -15.19
N GLY A 192 8.39 -13.11 -16.22
CA GLY A 192 8.76 -12.82 -17.62
C GLY A 192 9.23 -11.37 -17.81
N ILE A 193 8.44 -10.39 -17.35
CA ILE A 193 8.79 -8.96 -17.52
C ILE A 193 9.97 -8.52 -16.64
N LYS A 194 10.21 -9.20 -15.51
CA LYS A 194 11.40 -8.97 -14.68
C LYS A 194 12.66 -9.49 -15.37
N ALA A 195 12.57 -10.67 -16.00
CA ALA A 195 13.71 -11.33 -16.66
C ALA A 195 14.14 -10.63 -17.96
N ASP A 196 13.21 -10.04 -18.71
CA ASP A 196 13.50 -9.43 -20.02
C ASP A 196 13.79 -7.92 -19.97
N GLY A 197 13.84 -7.32 -18.77
CA GLY A 197 14.14 -5.90 -18.62
C GLY A 197 12.92 -4.97 -18.73
N THR A 198 11.75 -5.49 -19.14
CA THR A 198 10.54 -4.66 -19.32
C THR A 198 10.12 -3.98 -18.03
N TYR A 199 10.22 -4.68 -16.89
CA TYR A 199 9.82 -4.18 -15.58
C TYR A 199 10.56 -2.88 -15.20
N GLN A 200 11.86 -2.77 -15.52
CA GLN A 200 12.72 -1.63 -15.21
C GLN A 200 12.36 -0.38 -16.03
N HIS A 201 11.67 -0.56 -17.15
CA HIS A 201 11.20 0.53 -18.00
C HIS A 201 9.80 1.02 -17.63
N ILE A 202 9.14 0.42 -16.63
CA ILE A 202 7.85 0.91 -16.17
C ILE A 202 8.11 2.13 -15.27
N PRO A 203 7.76 3.36 -15.72
CA PRO A 203 8.13 4.56 -15.00
C PRO A 203 7.33 4.69 -13.71
N LEU A 204 8.00 4.71 -12.56
CA LEU A 204 7.40 5.14 -11.30
C LEU A 204 7.11 6.64 -11.41
N LYS A 205 5.87 7.02 -11.71
CA LYS A 205 5.48 8.44 -11.85
C LYS A 205 5.45 9.08 -10.45
N ASN A 206 6.63 9.49 -9.98
CA ASN A 206 6.97 10.49 -8.95
C ASN A 206 8.50 10.65 -8.76
N SER A 207 9.33 10.13 -9.67
CA SER A 207 10.69 10.67 -9.88
C SER A 207 10.58 12.10 -10.44
N PRO A 208 11.28 13.10 -9.86
CA PRO A 208 11.13 14.48 -10.30
C PRO A 208 11.88 14.74 -11.62
N ASP A 209 11.27 14.46 -12.77
CA ASP A 209 11.32 15.35 -13.96
C ASP A 209 10.35 14.95 -15.11
N ARG A 210 9.76 16.01 -15.68
CA ARG A 210 9.28 16.29 -17.05
C ARG A 210 8.13 15.51 -17.71
N SER A 211 7.02 16.25 -17.80
CA SER A 211 6.23 16.56 -19.00
C SER A 211 4.85 15.89 -19.19
N LYS A 212 3.83 16.77 -19.29
CA LYS A 212 2.47 16.61 -19.83
C LYS A 212 1.51 15.79 -18.94
N GLY A 213 0.30 16.23 -18.61
CA GLY A 213 -0.71 16.91 -19.42
C GLY A 213 -1.96 16.03 -19.36
N GLN A 214 -3.06 16.57 -18.82
CA GLN A 214 -4.30 15.92 -18.40
C GLN A 214 -5.02 15.11 -19.51
N ASP A 215 -5.78 14.08 -19.10
CA ASP A 215 -7.16 13.85 -19.58
C ASP A 215 -7.88 12.78 -18.73
N GLN A 216 -8.97 13.20 -18.07
CA GLN A 216 -9.91 12.38 -17.29
C GLN A 216 -11.30 12.45 -17.97
N GLN A 217 -12.00 11.30 -18.09
CA GLN A 217 -13.46 11.12 -18.35
C GLN A 217 -13.72 9.60 -18.31
N ASN A 218 -14.76 8.98 -17.76
CA ASN A 218 -16.04 9.35 -17.14
C ASN A 218 -16.43 8.19 -16.17
N ILE A 219 -17.11 8.47 -15.05
CA ILE A 219 -17.61 7.48 -14.07
C ILE A 219 -19.15 7.55 -14.01
N VAL A 220 -19.82 6.40 -14.01
CA VAL A 220 -21.27 6.25 -13.73
C VAL A 220 -21.43 5.57 -12.36
N PRO A 221 -22.28 6.07 -11.44
CA PRO A 221 -22.45 5.49 -10.11
C PRO A 221 -23.53 4.41 -10.06
N LEU A 222 -23.30 3.32 -9.32
CA LEU A 222 -24.32 2.34 -8.92
C LEU A 222 -24.49 2.29 -7.39
N LYS A 223 -25.75 2.08 -6.97
CA LYS A 223 -26.27 2.20 -5.60
C LYS A 223 -25.93 0.99 -4.72
N ARG A 224 -25.81 1.27 -3.41
CA ARG A 224 -25.53 0.32 -2.30
C ARG A 224 -26.72 -0.59 -1.99
N HIS A 225 -26.43 -1.86 -1.67
CA HIS A 225 -27.30 -2.73 -0.86
C HIS A 225 -26.53 -3.35 0.30
N SER A 226 -27.23 -3.53 1.42
CA SER A 226 -26.72 -3.93 2.73
C SER A 226 -26.79 -5.44 2.95
N GLY A 227 -25.70 -6.05 3.45
CA GLY A 227 -25.74 -7.40 4.02
C GLY A 227 -24.39 -7.91 4.55
N SER A 228 -24.42 -8.47 5.76
CA SER A 228 -23.40 -9.25 6.50
C SER A 228 -22.22 -8.51 7.18
N THR A 229 -22.38 -8.21 8.47
CA THR A 229 -21.53 -7.28 9.26
C THR A 229 -20.36 -7.94 10.00
N VAL A 230 -20.20 -9.27 10.01
CA VAL A 230 -19.26 -9.94 10.93
C VAL A 230 -17.87 -10.19 10.32
N CYS A 231 -17.75 -10.56 9.04
CA CYS A 231 -16.44 -10.59 8.34
C CYS A 231 -15.94 -9.20 7.95
N GLN A 232 -16.85 -8.25 7.76
CA GLN A 232 -16.57 -6.91 7.27
C GLN A 232 -15.55 -6.19 8.17
N LEU A 233 -15.77 -6.20 9.49
CA LEU A 233 -14.88 -5.53 10.46
C LEU A 233 -13.48 -6.16 10.59
N ALA A 234 -13.32 -7.46 10.31
CA ALA A 234 -12.05 -8.17 10.50
C ALA A 234 -11.11 -8.06 9.29
N CYS A 235 -11.67 -7.86 8.10
CA CYS A 235 -10.92 -7.59 6.87
C CYS A 235 -10.74 -6.08 6.64
N ASP A 236 -11.66 -5.26 7.19
CA ASP A 236 -11.62 -3.80 7.23
C ASP A 236 -10.84 -3.27 8.45
N GLU A 237 -9.73 -3.89 8.87
CA GLU A 237 -8.78 -3.17 9.73
C GLU A 237 -8.30 -1.96 8.93
N ASN A 238 -9.00 -0.85 9.17
CA ASN A 238 -9.14 0.33 8.32
C ASN A 238 -7.88 0.56 7.50
N SER A 239 -8.01 0.55 6.16
CA SER A 239 -6.91 0.77 5.23
C SER A 239 -7.02 2.15 4.57
N VAL A 240 -6.16 3.04 5.04
CA VAL A 240 -5.56 4.29 4.54
C VAL A 240 -6.52 5.46 4.23
N PRO A 241 -6.18 6.72 4.57
CA PRO A 241 -6.94 7.88 4.14
C PRO A 241 -7.06 7.91 2.61
N SER A 242 -8.24 8.29 2.12
CA SER A 242 -8.55 8.48 0.70
C SER A 242 -7.36 9.07 -0.07
N PHE A 243 -6.91 8.39 -1.13
CA PHE A 243 -6.08 8.96 -2.19
C PHE A 243 -6.89 10.04 -2.94
N ARG A 244 -7.28 11.13 -2.26
CA ARG A 244 -7.80 12.34 -2.88
C ARG A 244 -6.62 13.24 -3.18
N GLY A 245 -6.27 13.30 -4.45
CA GLY A 245 -5.29 14.25 -4.99
C GLY A 245 -4.25 13.55 -5.85
N ASP A 246 -4.51 13.46 -7.16
CA ASP A 246 -3.50 13.36 -8.23
C ASP A 246 -2.28 12.44 -8.00
N PHE A 247 -2.48 11.26 -7.41
CA PHE A 247 -1.44 10.24 -7.34
C PHE A 247 -1.45 9.40 -8.62
N GLY A 248 -0.37 9.53 -9.39
CA GLY A 248 -0.12 8.81 -10.66
C GLY A 248 -0.04 7.29 -10.58
N VAL A 249 -0.44 6.66 -9.48
CA VAL A 249 -0.62 5.20 -9.37
C VAL A 249 -1.74 4.74 -10.30
N ALA A 250 -2.85 5.51 -10.35
CA ALA A 250 -3.93 5.23 -11.29
C ALA A 250 -3.44 5.30 -12.75
N GLU A 251 -2.60 6.28 -13.07
CA GLU A 251 -2.07 6.49 -14.42
C GLU A 251 -0.93 5.51 -14.78
N PHE A 252 -0.11 5.09 -13.81
CA PHE A 252 0.90 4.03 -13.91
C PHE A 252 0.26 2.71 -14.36
N PHE A 253 -0.80 2.31 -13.68
CA PHE A 253 -1.54 1.10 -14.02
C PHE A 253 -2.42 1.28 -15.27
N ASN A 254 -2.95 2.47 -15.55
CA ASN A 254 -3.64 2.76 -16.81
C ASN A 254 -2.67 2.72 -18.01
N ARG A 255 -1.35 2.90 -17.78
CA ARG A 255 -0.32 2.71 -18.81
C ARG A 255 0.20 1.29 -18.91
N ILE A 256 0.27 0.53 -17.81
CA ILE A 256 0.41 -0.94 -17.88
C ILE A 256 -0.76 -1.48 -18.70
N SER A 257 -2.01 -1.08 -18.42
CA SER A 257 -3.17 -1.53 -19.18
C SER A 257 -3.19 -1.05 -20.64
N ARG A 258 -2.65 0.14 -20.96
CA ARG A 258 -2.55 0.65 -22.34
C ARG A 258 -1.35 0.08 -23.12
N SER A 259 -0.22 -0.22 -22.47
CA SER A 259 0.90 -0.93 -23.11
C SER A 259 0.54 -2.36 -23.48
N TRP A 260 -0.51 -2.89 -22.85
CA TRP A 260 -1.15 -4.16 -23.17
C TRP A 260 -2.25 -4.03 -24.25
N LYS A 261 -2.78 -2.82 -24.52
CA LYS A 261 -3.72 -2.52 -25.61
C LYS A 261 -3.07 -2.07 -26.92
N ALA A 262 -1.78 -1.71 -26.92
CA ALA A 262 -1.07 -1.31 -28.13
C ALA A 262 -0.52 -2.54 -28.88
N THR A 263 -1.42 -3.35 -29.45
CA THR A 263 -1.23 -4.07 -30.72
C THR A 263 -2.58 -4.46 -31.28
#